data_AF-G3UJC6-F1
#
_entry.id   AF-G3UJC6-F1
#
_cell.length_a   1.000
_cell.length_b   1.000
_cell.length_c   1.000
_cell.angle_alpha   90.00
_cell.angle_beta   90.00
_cell.angle_gamma   90.00
#
_symmetry.space_group_name_H-M   'P 1'
#
loop_
_entity.id
_entity.type
_entity.pdbx_description
1 polymer ?
#
loop_
_entity_poly.entity_id
_entity_poly.type
_entity_poly.pdbx_seq_one_letter_code
_entity_poly.pdbx_strand_id
1 'polypeptide(L)'
;GNVALDNLQIKENALSELDVPFKVKAGQIDKLTLKIPWKNLYGEAVVATLEGLHLLVVPGASIKYDAEKEEKSLQDVKQKELSRIEEALQKAAEKDAGALSGEFLYGLETFVYKDIKPDKPKEAKKDTFLEKLATQVIKNVQVKITDIHIKYEDDVTDPKRP
;
A
#
# COMPACT_ATOMS: atom_id res chain seq x y z
N GLY A 1 -24.08 1.28 4.99
CA GLY A 1 -23.84 0.74 6.35
C GLY A 1 -22.81 1.62 6.99
N ASN A 2 -22.97 1.93 8.28
CA ASN A 2 -22.10 2.88 8.97
C ASN A 2 -21.26 2.10 9.98
N VAL A 3 -19.94 2.27 9.91
CA VAL A 3 -19.00 1.75 10.90
C VAL A 3 -18.48 2.94 11.68
N ALA A 4 -18.44 2.84 13.00
CA ALA A 4 -17.80 3.82 13.85
C ALA A 4 -16.88 3.09 14.82
N LEU A 5 -15.69 3.64 14.99
CA LEU A 5 -14.65 3.17 15.89
C LEU A 5 -14.20 4.37 16.71
N ASP A 6 -14.08 4.19 18.01
CA ASP A 6 -13.70 5.25 18.95
C ASP A 6 -12.37 4.88 19.64
N ASN A 7 -11.61 5.89 20.07
CA ASN A 7 -10.35 5.76 20.81
C ASN A 7 -9.33 4.83 20.12
N LEU A 8 -8.97 5.16 18.88
CA LEU A 8 -8.01 4.41 18.09
C LEU A 8 -6.58 4.90 18.35
N GLN A 9 -5.66 3.96 18.58
CA GLN A 9 -4.23 4.28 18.68
C GLN A 9 -3.55 4.18 17.32
N ILE A 10 -2.73 5.19 17.02
CA ILE A 10 -1.91 5.23 15.80
C ILE A 10 -0.60 4.50 16.08
N LYS A 11 -0.29 3.52 15.24
CA LYS A 11 1.01 2.83 15.31
C LYS A 11 2.14 3.75 14.86
N GLU A 12 3.32 3.58 15.44
CA GLU A 12 4.52 4.35 15.08
C GLU A 12 4.90 4.24 13.59
N ASN A 13 4.59 3.10 12.97
CA ASN A 13 4.82 2.85 11.54
C ASN A 13 3.68 3.31 10.62
N ALA A 14 2.63 3.97 11.14
CA ALA A 14 1.46 4.33 10.32
C ALA A 14 1.78 5.32 9.19
N LEU A 15 2.83 6.14 9.36
CA LEU A 15 3.28 7.11 8.34
C LEU A 15 4.58 6.70 7.66
N SER A 16 5.09 5.48 7.88
CA SER A 16 6.39 5.05 7.31
C SER A 16 6.33 4.80 5.80
N GLU A 17 5.14 4.53 5.25
CA GLU A 17 4.92 4.39 3.81
C GLU A 17 4.74 5.76 3.13
N LEU A 18 4.53 6.82 3.90
CA LEU A 18 4.52 8.17 3.38
C LEU A 18 5.97 8.67 3.38
N ASP A 19 6.42 9.22 2.25
CA ASP A 19 7.76 9.79 2.10
C ASP A 19 7.88 11.11 2.89
N VAL A 20 7.90 11.00 4.22
CA VAL A 20 7.90 12.13 5.15
C VAL A 20 9.13 12.09 6.05
N PRO A 21 9.78 13.24 6.33
CA PRO A 21 11.01 13.31 7.11
C PRO A 21 10.78 13.26 8.64
N PHE A 22 9.66 12.70 9.09
CA PHE A 22 9.29 12.63 10.50
C PHE A 22 8.73 11.26 10.86
N LYS A 23 8.93 10.86 12.12
CA LYS A 23 8.37 9.62 12.67
C LYS A 23 7.27 9.96 13.66
N VAL A 24 6.23 9.12 13.72
CA VAL A 24 5.20 9.22 14.76
C VAL A 24 5.71 8.51 16.00
N LYS A 25 5.90 9.27 17.10
CA LYS A 25 6.26 8.75 18.43
C LYS A 25 5.03 8.28 19.20
N ALA A 26 3.92 8.99 19.06
CA ALA A 26 2.63 8.58 19.60
C ALA A 26 1.50 9.19 18.77
N GLY A 27 0.34 8.55 18.74
CA GLY A 27 -0.84 9.17 18.14
C GLY A 27 -2.14 8.50 18.53
N GLN A 28 -3.21 9.29 18.47
CA GLN A 28 -4.55 8.88 18.82
C GLN A 28 -5.56 9.52 17.87
N ILE A 29 -6.64 8.80 17.58
CA ILE A 29 -7.82 9.29 16.88
C ILE A 29 -9.00 9.04 17.80
N ASP A 30 -9.73 10.10 18.16
CA ASP A 30 -10.88 9.97 19.05
C ASP A 30 -12.01 9.19 18.39
N LYS A 31 -12.27 9.44 17.10
CA LYS A 31 -13.31 8.72 16.35
C LYS A 31 -13.02 8.58 14.86
N LEU A 32 -13.22 7.38 14.33
CA LEU A 32 -13.22 7.07 12.91
C LEU A 32 -14.61 6.55 12.51
N THR A 33 -15.26 7.24 11.57
CA THR A 33 -16.55 6.85 11.00
C THR A 33 -16.41 6.55 9.51
N LEU A 34 -16.79 5.35 9.08
CA LEU A 34 -16.86 4.95 7.67
C LEU A 34 -18.32 4.83 7.24
N LYS A 35 -18.73 5.65 6.27
CA LYS A 35 -20.05 5.58 5.63
C LYS A 35 -19.91 4.95 4.25
N ILE A 36 -20.32 3.68 4.14
CA ILE A 36 -20.26 2.94 2.88
C ILE A 36 -21.67 2.86 2.27
N PRO A 37 -21.93 3.47 1.09
CA PRO A 37 -23.22 3.42 0.42
C PRO A 37 -23.39 2.10 -0.34
N TRP A 38 -23.60 0.99 0.37
CA TRP A 38 -23.73 -0.36 -0.21
C TRP A 38 -24.77 -0.47 -1.34
N LYS A 39 -25.79 0.39 -1.33
CA LYS A 39 -26.84 0.42 -2.37
C LYS A 39 -26.40 1.16 -3.64
N ASN A 40 -25.37 2.01 -3.57
CA ASN A 40 -24.96 2.90 -4.65
C ASN A 40 -23.45 3.21 -4.65
N LEU A 41 -22.59 2.17 -4.66
CA LEU A 41 -21.13 2.33 -4.66
C LEU A 41 -20.54 2.92 -5.96
N TYR A 42 -21.34 3.03 -7.01
CA TYR A 42 -20.94 3.62 -8.29
C TYR A 42 -21.30 5.10 -8.39
N GLY A 43 -22.39 5.55 -7.75
CA GLY A 43 -22.86 6.93 -7.80
C GLY A 43 -22.51 7.77 -6.56
N GLU A 44 -22.32 7.15 -5.40
CA GLU A 44 -22.01 7.84 -4.14
C GLU A 44 -20.63 7.46 -3.61
N ALA A 45 -19.93 8.45 -3.05
CA ALA A 45 -18.61 8.27 -2.46
C ALA A 45 -18.68 7.59 -1.08
N VAL A 46 -17.66 6.80 -0.78
CA VAL A 46 -17.45 6.25 0.56
C VAL A 46 -16.81 7.33 1.40
N VAL A 47 -17.46 7.77 2.47
CA VAL A 47 -16.95 8.87 3.30
C VAL A 47 -16.30 8.30 4.56
N ALA A 48 -14.99 8.49 4.69
CA ALA A 48 -14.21 8.22 5.89
C ALA A 48 -14.02 9.54 6.66
N THR A 49 -14.57 9.63 7.87
CA THR A 49 -14.42 10.81 8.74
C THR A 49 -13.58 10.45 9.95
N LEU A 50 -12.45 11.14 10.13
CA LEU A 50 -11.59 11.07 11.31
C LEU A 50 -11.80 12.34 12.13
N GLU A 51 -12.00 12.18 13.42
CA GLU A 51 -12.21 13.27 14.38
C GLU A 51 -11.22 13.12 15.56
N GLY A 52 -10.65 14.25 15.99
CA GLY A 52 -9.70 14.29 17.11
C GLY A 52 -8.39 13.57 16.78
N LEU A 53 -7.69 14.02 15.73
CA LEU A 53 -6.40 13.45 15.34
C LEU A 53 -5.28 14.11 16.15
N HIS A 54 -4.74 13.40 17.12
CA HIS A 54 -3.59 13.82 17.92
C HIS A 54 -2.34 13.05 17.49
N LEU A 55 -1.30 13.75 17.08
CA LEU A 55 -0.02 13.16 16.67
C LEU A 55 1.13 13.82 17.42
N LEU A 56 2.01 12.99 17.98
CA LEU A 56 3.32 13.37 18.46
C LEU A 56 4.35 12.89 17.45
N VAL A 57 4.99 13.82 16.76
CA VAL A 57 6.01 13.55 15.75
C VAL A 57 7.37 14.01 16.24
N VAL A 58 8.40 13.26 15.85
CA VAL A 58 9.81 13.61 16.10
C VAL A 58 10.53 13.68 14.76
N PRO A 59 11.66 14.41 14.66
CA PRO A 59 12.51 14.32 13.48
C PRO A 59 12.86 12.86 13.27
N GLY A 60 12.39 12.31 12.16
CA GLY A 60 12.95 11.07 11.68
C GLY A 60 14.34 11.44 11.24
N ALA A 61 15.37 11.02 12.00
CA ALA A 61 16.76 11.11 11.56
C ALA A 61 16.75 10.86 10.07
N SER A 62 17.19 11.90 9.34
CA SER A 62 16.99 12.10 7.92
C SER A 62 16.85 10.79 7.17
N ILE A 63 15.97 10.77 6.17
CA ILE A 63 16.12 9.87 5.04
C ILE A 63 17.54 10.11 4.51
N LYS A 64 18.53 9.45 5.10
CA LYS A 64 19.75 9.09 4.43
C LYS A 64 19.21 8.14 3.39
N TYR A 65 19.02 8.71 2.21
CA TYR A 65 18.96 7.97 0.98
C TYR A 65 20.16 7.02 0.97
N ASP A 66 19.97 5.82 1.51
CA ASP A 66 20.90 4.72 1.34
C ASP A 66 20.64 4.22 -0.07
N ALA A 67 21.26 4.91 -1.04
CA ALA A 67 21.29 4.50 -2.45
C ALA A 67 21.58 3.00 -2.56
N GLU A 68 22.44 2.48 -1.68
CA GLU A 68 22.82 1.07 -1.64
C GLU A 68 21.67 0.13 -1.31
N LYS A 69 20.77 0.50 -0.38
CA LYS A 69 19.67 -0.38 0.03
C LYS A 69 18.54 -0.35 -0.98
N GLU A 70 18.24 0.83 -1.53
CA GLU A 70 17.23 0.96 -2.58
C GLU A 70 17.72 0.32 -3.88
N GLU A 71 18.96 0.59 -4.31
CA GLU A 71 19.53 -0.01 -5.51
C GLU A 71 19.66 -1.51 -5.38
N LYS A 72 20.03 -2.03 -4.20
CA LYS A 72 20.03 -3.48 -3.96
C LYS A 72 18.62 -4.06 -4.00
N SER A 73 17.63 -3.40 -3.40
CA SER A 73 16.24 -3.87 -3.46
C SER A 73 15.66 -3.80 -4.88
N LEU A 74 16.02 -2.77 -5.63
CA LEU A 74 15.63 -2.58 -7.03
C LEU A 74 16.36 -3.57 -7.94
N GLN A 75 17.63 -3.87 -7.69
CA GLN A 75 18.39 -4.88 -8.41
C GLN A 75 17.89 -6.28 -8.08
N ASP A 76 17.60 -6.58 -6.82
CA ASP A 76 17.05 -7.87 -6.39
C ASP A 76 15.66 -8.09 -7.02
N VAL A 77 14.81 -7.05 -7.07
CA VAL A 77 13.52 -7.10 -7.77
C VAL A 77 13.72 -7.31 -9.27
N LYS A 78 14.59 -6.50 -9.93
CA LYS A 78 14.86 -6.60 -11.37
C LYS A 78 15.48 -7.94 -11.77
N GLN A 79 16.47 -8.43 -11.03
CA GLN A 79 17.11 -9.72 -11.30
C GLN A 79 16.13 -10.88 -11.13
N LYS A 80 15.25 -10.81 -10.12
CA LYS A 80 14.23 -11.82 -9.90
C LYS A 80 13.13 -11.80 -10.96
N GLU A 81 12.79 -10.64 -11.51
CA GLU A 81 11.90 -10.53 -12.66
C GLU A 81 12.55 -11.11 -13.93
N LEU A 82 13.82 -10.75 -14.20
CA LEU A 82 14.57 -11.25 -15.36
C LEU A 82 14.72 -12.78 -15.34
N SER A 83 15.06 -13.36 -14.19
CA SER A 83 15.23 -14.81 -14.07
C SER A 83 13.91 -15.57 -14.31
N ARG A 84 12.78 -14.99 -13.90
CA ARG A 84 11.44 -15.56 -14.16
C ARG A 84 11.07 -15.50 -15.63
N ILE A 85 11.37 -14.38 -16.29
CA ILE A 85 11.12 -14.22 -17.73
C ILE A 85 11.98 -15.21 -18.52
N GLU A 86 13.26 -15.36 -18.15
CA GLU A 86 14.18 -16.28 -18.80
C GLU A 86 13.74 -17.75 -18.63
N GLU A 87 13.36 -18.18 -17.42
CA GLU A 87 12.83 -19.52 -17.18
C GLU A 87 11.51 -19.79 -17.94
N ALA A 88 10.64 -18.79 -18.03
CA ALA A 88 9.39 -18.90 -18.78
C ALA A 88 9.65 -18.98 -20.30
N LEU A 89 10.58 -18.19 -20.81
CA LEU A 89 11.04 -18.23 -22.20
C LEU A 89 11.69 -19.57 -22.54
N GLN A 90 12.55 -20.10 -21.67
CA GLN A 90 13.25 -21.36 -21.90
C GLN A 90 12.28 -22.55 -21.89
N LYS A 91 11.36 -22.61 -20.92
CA LYS A 91 10.30 -23.64 -20.88
C LYS A 91 9.34 -23.58 -22.07
N ALA A 92 9.15 -22.40 -22.66
CA ALA A 92 8.34 -22.24 -23.87
C ALA A 92 9.12 -22.59 -25.13
N ALA A 93 10.39 -22.21 -25.22
CA ALA A 93 11.27 -22.54 -26.33
C ALA A 93 11.57 -24.05 -26.42
N GLU A 94 11.62 -24.76 -25.29
CA GLU A 94 11.70 -26.23 -25.26
C GLU A 94 10.41 -26.91 -25.75
N LYS A 95 9.26 -26.21 -25.73
CA LYS A 95 7.96 -26.78 -26.14
C LYS A 95 7.54 -26.44 -27.58
N ASP A 96 8.08 -25.39 -28.19
CA ASP A 96 7.80 -25.05 -29.59
C ASP A 96 9.05 -24.44 -30.26
N ALA A 97 9.81 -25.27 -30.98
CA ALA A 97 10.82 -24.79 -31.92
C ALA A 97 10.13 -24.28 -33.20
N GLY A 98 9.51 -23.10 -33.14
CA GLY A 98 8.98 -22.45 -34.34
C GLY A 98 7.96 -21.34 -34.10
N ALA A 99 8.38 -20.11 -34.40
CA ALA A 99 7.61 -18.87 -34.50
C ALA A 99 7.29 -18.12 -33.17
N LEU A 100 7.97 -16.97 -33.03
CA LEU A 100 7.57 -15.85 -32.17
C LEU A 100 6.22 -15.29 -32.65
N SER A 101 5.11 -15.92 -32.28
CA SER A 101 3.77 -15.40 -32.55
C SER A 101 3.34 -14.41 -31.46
N GLY A 102 2.54 -13.41 -31.83
CA GLY A 102 2.02 -12.39 -30.91
C GLY A 102 1.17 -12.95 -29.77
N GLU A 103 0.67 -14.19 -29.87
CA GLU A 103 -0.01 -14.91 -28.80
C GLU A 103 0.92 -15.23 -27.62
N PHE A 104 2.21 -15.47 -27.88
CA PHE A 104 3.19 -15.76 -26.83
C PHE A 104 3.55 -14.51 -26.02
N LEU A 105 3.69 -13.36 -26.69
CA LEU A 105 3.97 -12.06 -26.05
C LEU A 105 2.81 -11.61 -25.13
N TYR A 106 1.57 -11.82 -25.57
CA TYR A 106 0.37 -11.55 -24.75
C TYR A 106 0.27 -12.50 -23.54
N GLY A 107 0.70 -13.75 -23.69
CA GLY A 107 0.80 -14.71 -22.59
C GLY A 107 1.79 -14.26 -21.52
N LEU A 108 2.98 -13.78 -21.92
CA LEU A 108 4.03 -13.32 -21.01
C LEU A 108 3.61 -12.11 -20.17
N GLU A 109 2.94 -11.11 -20.76
CA GLU A 109 2.40 -9.98 -19.98
C GLU A 109 1.44 -10.44 -18.88
N THR A 110 0.69 -11.52 -19.11
CA THR A 110 -0.23 -12.10 -18.13
C THR A 110 0.50 -12.82 -16.98
N PHE A 111 1.65 -13.45 -17.26
CA PHE A 111 2.46 -14.14 -16.24
C PHE A 111 3.29 -13.18 -15.39
N VAL A 112 3.77 -12.07 -15.96
CA VAL A 112 4.63 -11.09 -15.26
C VAL A 112 3.88 -10.33 -14.16
N TYR A 113 2.57 -10.08 -14.30
CA TYR A 113 1.82 -9.26 -13.35
C TYR A 113 1.13 -10.02 -12.20
N LYS A 114 1.16 -11.36 -12.14
CA LYS A 114 0.22 -12.10 -11.27
C LYS A 114 0.69 -12.47 -9.86
N ASP A 115 1.99 -12.45 -9.54
CA ASP A 115 2.47 -13.07 -8.29
C ASP A 115 3.18 -12.11 -7.33
N ILE A 116 2.37 -11.26 -6.67
CA ILE A 116 2.64 -10.69 -5.34
C ILE A 116 1.62 -11.28 -4.34
N LYS A 117 1.52 -12.61 -4.19
CA LYS A 117 0.97 -13.26 -2.98
C LYS A 117 1.61 -14.64 -2.77
N PRO A 118 2.00 -15.02 -1.54
CA PRO A 118 2.46 -16.37 -1.23
C PRO A 118 1.29 -17.37 -1.28
N ASP A 119 1.59 -18.57 -1.80
CA ASP A 119 0.69 -19.68 -2.07
C ASP A 119 -0.17 -20.10 -0.85
N LYS A 120 -1.49 -20.06 -1.03
CA LYS A 120 -2.47 -20.83 -0.24
C LYS A 120 -3.45 -21.49 -1.22
N PRO A 121 -3.89 -22.72 -0.96
CA PRO A 121 -4.73 -23.49 -1.89
C PRO A 121 -6.06 -22.79 -2.19
N LYS A 122 -6.45 -22.88 -3.47
CA LYS A 122 -7.59 -22.21 -4.13
C LYS A 122 -8.95 -22.52 -3.49
N GLU A 123 -9.60 -21.49 -2.94
CA GLU A 123 -11.07 -21.35 -2.98
C GLU A 123 -11.46 -20.42 -4.16
N ALA A 124 -11.51 -20.97 -5.37
CA ALA A 124 -11.91 -20.21 -6.54
C ALA A 124 -13.41 -19.91 -6.50
N LYS A 125 -13.78 -18.65 -6.18
CA LYS A 125 -14.92 -17.87 -6.76
C LYS A 125 -15.28 -16.60 -5.96
N LYS A 126 -14.77 -16.39 -4.75
CA LYS A 126 -15.11 -15.19 -3.95
C LYS A 126 -14.16 -14.01 -4.18
N ASP A 127 -12.90 -14.29 -4.50
CA ASP A 127 -11.86 -13.26 -4.57
C ASP A 127 -12.13 -12.21 -5.64
N THR A 128 -12.55 -12.59 -6.85
CA THR A 128 -12.78 -11.61 -7.93
C THR A 128 -13.91 -10.61 -7.63
N PHE A 129 -14.95 -11.02 -6.91
CA PHE A 129 -16.04 -10.12 -6.54
C PHE A 129 -15.64 -9.20 -5.39
N LEU A 130 -15.02 -9.76 -4.34
CA LEU A 130 -14.51 -9.00 -3.20
C LEU A 130 -13.40 -8.01 -3.62
N GLU A 131 -12.53 -8.40 -4.56
CA GLU A 131 -11.49 -7.54 -5.12
C GLU A 131 -12.08 -6.38 -5.92
N LYS A 132 -13.07 -6.66 -6.79
CA LYS A 132 -13.78 -5.61 -7.53
C LYS A 132 -14.51 -4.66 -6.59
N LEU A 133 -15.15 -5.21 -5.55
CA LEU A 133 -15.84 -4.43 -4.52
C LEU A 133 -14.86 -3.56 -3.72
N ALA A 134 -13.76 -4.13 -3.25
CA ALA A 134 -12.72 -3.40 -2.53
C ALA A 134 -12.10 -2.31 -3.41
N THR A 135 -11.81 -2.62 -4.67
CA THR A 135 -11.31 -1.65 -5.65
C THR A 135 -12.31 -0.51 -5.84
N GLN A 136 -13.60 -0.82 -5.96
CA GLN A 136 -14.64 0.19 -6.14
C GLN A 136 -14.78 1.08 -4.89
N VAL A 137 -14.73 0.49 -3.69
CA VAL A 137 -14.74 1.22 -2.43
C VAL A 137 -13.56 2.18 -2.38
N ILE A 138 -12.33 1.69 -2.63
CA ILE A 138 -11.09 2.47 -2.57
C ILE A 138 -11.07 3.61 -3.60
N LYS A 139 -11.56 3.36 -4.82
CA LYS A 139 -11.57 4.34 -5.92
C LYS A 139 -12.33 5.62 -5.60
N ASN A 140 -13.35 5.55 -4.74
CA ASN A 140 -14.20 6.69 -4.43
C ASN A 140 -14.26 6.95 -2.91
N VAL A 141 -13.15 6.71 -2.21
CA VAL A 141 -13.04 7.11 -0.80
C VAL A 141 -12.78 8.61 -0.72
N GLN A 142 -13.63 9.29 0.03
CA GLN A 142 -13.42 10.66 0.46
C GLN A 142 -13.03 10.64 1.94
N VAL A 143 -11.86 11.20 2.25
CA VAL A 143 -11.38 11.32 3.62
C VAL A 143 -11.63 12.74 4.11
N LYS A 144 -12.28 12.86 5.27
CA LYS A 144 -12.45 14.10 6.01
C LYS A 144 -11.78 13.94 7.36
N ILE A 145 -10.89 14.86 7.71
CA ILE A 145 -10.23 14.89 9.01
C ILE A 145 -10.61 16.20 9.68
N THR A 146 -11.07 16.13 10.93
CA THR A 146 -11.44 17.29 11.74
C THR A 146 -10.72 17.25 13.08
N ASP A 147 -10.44 18.43 13.63
CA ASP A 147 -9.73 18.60 14.89
C ASP A 147 -8.35 17.91 14.88
N ILE A 148 -7.40 18.53 14.19
CA ILE A 148 -6.05 17.99 13.99
C ILE A 148 -5.08 18.73 14.91
N HIS A 149 -4.43 17.98 15.79
CA HIS A 149 -3.38 18.44 16.68
C HIS A 149 -2.09 17.67 16.40
N ILE A 150 -1.08 18.36 15.89
CA ILE A 150 0.25 17.79 15.64
C ILE A 150 1.23 18.50 16.57
N LYS A 151 1.81 17.76 17.50
CA LYS A 151 2.92 18.21 18.35
C LYS A 151 4.21 17.66 17.75
N TYR A 152 5.17 18.54 17.49
CA TYR A 152 6.52 18.17 17.08
C TYR A 152 7.46 18.32 18.28
N GLU A 153 8.20 17.28 18.61
CA GLU A 153 9.26 17.28 19.63
C GLU A 153 10.61 17.13 18.92
N ASP A 154 11.54 18.07 19.18
CA ASP A 154 12.87 18.09 18.58
C ASP A 154 13.96 17.95 19.63
N ASP A 155 14.06 16.76 20.22
CA ASP A 155 15.07 16.45 21.24
C ASP A 155 16.48 16.28 20.63
N VAL A 156 16.64 16.41 19.30
CA VAL A 156 17.86 16.05 18.56
C VAL A 156 18.54 17.26 17.94
N THR A 157 17.79 18.20 17.36
CA THR A 157 18.33 19.31 16.57
C THR A 157 18.70 20.51 17.44
N ASP A 158 17.99 20.76 18.55
CA ASP A 158 18.38 21.77 19.55
C ASP A 158 18.22 21.25 20.99
N PRO A 159 19.18 20.44 21.49
CA PRO A 159 19.12 19.88 22.84
C PRO A 159 19.22 20.92 23.96
N LYS A 160 19.42 22.22 23.64
CA LYS A 160 19.47 23.32 24.63
C LYS A 160 18.12 24.06 24.75
N ARG A 161 17.16 23.82 23.86
CA ARG A 161 15.80 24.39 23.88
C ARG A 161 14.79 23.36 23.34
N PRO A 162 14.42 22.35 24.18
CA PRO A 162 13.43 21.35 23.82
C PRO A 162 12.02 21.94 23.64
#